data_AF-A0A1X1Z5D4-F1
#
_entry.id   AF-A0A1X1Z5D4-F1
#
_cell.length_a   1.000
_cell.length_b   1.000
_cell.length_c   1.000
_cell.angle_alpha   90.00
_cell.angle_beta   90.00
_cell.angle_gamma   90.00
#
_symmetry.space_group_name_H-M   'P 1'
#
loop_
_entity.id
_entity.type
_entity.pdbx_description
1 polymer ?
#
loop_
_entity_poly.entity_id
_entity_poly.type
_entity_poly.pdbx_seq_one_letter_code
_entity_poly.pdbx_strand_id
1 'polypeptide(L)'
;MADSGGITYNPGPVSDHAHSVVSSAGTLDQIHQDAHQLTQMLTEYFAGHGATGFFEAQAQMLSGLQGLIETIGQHGSTIGSVLEGAISTDKTIQSLF
;
A
#
# COMPACT_ATOMS: atom_id res chain seq x y z
N MET A 1 -13.67 17.09 -36.57
CA MET A 1 -13.74 15.88 -35.75
C MET A 1 -12.98 16.20 -34.49
N ALA A 2 -13.69 16.54 -33.41
CA ALA A 2 -13.07 16.93 -32.15
C ALA A 2 -12.36 15.71 -31.58
N ASP A 3 -11.09 15.90 -31.20
CA ASP A 3 -10.33 14.94 -30.40
C ASP A 3 -11.10 14.74 -29.09
N SER A 4 -11.82 13.62 -28.99
CA SER A 4 -12.55 13.23 -27.80
C SER A 4 -11.51 13.02 -26.71
N GLY A 5 -11.37 14.00 -25.81
CA GLY A 5 -10.44 14.02 -24.66
C GLY A 5 -10.73 12.92 -23.63
N GLY A 6 -10.83 11.68 -24.09
CA GLY A 6 -10.90 10.48 -23.30
C GLY A 6 -9.53 10.15 -22.72
N ILE A 7 -9.54 9.54 -21.55
CA ILE A 7 -8.32 9.06 -20.91
C ILE A 7 -7.80 7.90 -21.78
N THR A 8 -6.62 8.07 -22.36
CA THR A 8 -5.89 6.95 -22.97
C THR A 8 -5.08 6.26 -21.88
N TYR A 9 -5.32 4.98 -21.66
CA TYR A 9 -4.60 4.17 -20.68
C TYR A 9 -4.26 2.80 -21.26
N ASN A 10 -3.21 2.15 -20.73
CA ASN A 10 -2.87 0.78 -21.08
C ASN A 10 -3.29 -0.15 -19.92
N PRO A 11 -4.32 -1.01 -20.09
CA PRO A 11 -4.86 -1.82 -19.01
C PRO A 11 -3.83 -2.74 -18.33
N GLY A 12 -2.92 -3.34 -19.12
CA GLY A 12 -1.93 -4.29 -18.61
C GLY A 12 -0.98 -3.64 -17.59
N PRO A 13 -0.20 -2.63 -17.99
CA PRO A 13 0.72 -1.92 -17.09
C PRO A 13 0.04 -1.30 -15.86
N VAL A 14 -1.19 -0.80 -15.98
CA VAL A 14 -1.93 -0.25 -14.84
C VAL A 14 -2.31 -1.37 -13.85
N SER A 15 -2.74 -2.53 -14.36
CA SER A 15 -3.00 -3.71 -13.53
C SER A 15 -1.73 -4.21 -12.85
N ASP A 16 -0.63 -4.35 -13.58
CA ASP A 16 0.66 -4.78 -13.04
C ASP A 16 1.15 -3.83 -11.93
N HIS A 17 0.97 -2.52 -12.13
CA HIS A 17 1.31 -1.52 -11.12
C HIS A 17 0.45 -1.67 -9.85
N ALA A 18 -0.87 -1.85 -9.99
CA ALA A 18 -1.75 -2.09 -8.85
C ALA A 18 -1.30 -3.31 -8.03
N HIS A 19 -1.00 -4.43 -8.69
CA HIS A 19 -0.49 -5.64 -8.04
C HIS A 19 0.86 -5.40 -7.35
N SER A 20 1.78 -4.68 -8.00
CA SER A 20 3.09 -4.35 -7.43
C SER A 20 2.96 -3.49 -6.16
N VAL A 21 2.04 -2.53 -6.15
CA VAL A 21 1.76 -1.68 -4.98
C VAL A 21 1.22 -2.52 -3.82
N VAL A 22 0.24 -3.39 -4.07
CA VAL A 22 -0.30 -4.31 -3.04
C VAL A 22 0.78 -5.27 -2.52
N SER A 23 1.59 -5.84 -3.41
CA SER A 23 2.71 -6.71 -3.02
C SER A 23 3.75 -5.99 -2.17
N SER A 24 4.00 -4.71 -2.44
CA SER A 24 4.91 -3.88 -1.65
C SER A 24 4.35 -3.66 -0.23
N ALA A 25 3.05 -3.42 -0.09
CA ALA A 25 2.39 -3.33 1.22
C ALA A 25 2.55 -4.63 2.03
N GLY A 26 2.34 -5.80 1.40
CA GLY A 26 2.56 -7.09 2.07
C GLY A 26 4.02 -7.32 2.51
N THR A 27 4.98 -6.86 1.71
CA THR A 27 6.40 -6.91 2.09
C THR A 27 6.71 -6.02 3.29
N LEU A 28 6.14 -4.81 3.31
CA LEU A 28 6.27 -3.89 4.45
C LEU A 28 5.63 -4.44 5.72
N ASP A 29 4.51 -5.15 5.61
CA ASP A 29 3.86 -5.84 6.75
C ASP A 29 4.77 -6.90 7.37
N GLN A 30 5.45 -7.70 6.54
CA GLN A 30 6.44 -8.66 7.06
C GLN A 30 7.58 -7.96 7.81
N ILE A 31 8.11 -6.86 7.25
CA ILE A 31 9.17 -6.07 7.90
C ILE A 31 8.69 -5.48 9.23
N HIS A 32 7.44 -5.00 9.27
CA HIS A 32 6.82 -4.49 10.50
C HIS A 32 6.74 -5.58 11.58
N GLN A 33 6.27 -6.79 11.24
CA GLN A 33 6.19 -7.91 12.16
C GLN A 33 7.57 -8.33 12.68
N ASP A 34 8.57 -8.43 11.80
CA ASP A 34 9.94 -8.79 12.18
C ASP A 34 10.56 -7.75 13.12
N ALA A 35 10.40 -6.45 12.81
CA ALA A 35 10.91 -5.36 13.64
C ALA A 35 10.24 -5.34 15.02
N HIS A 36 8.93 -5.60 15.08
CA HIS A 36 8.20 -5.71 16.33
C HIS A 36 8.70 -6.89 17.18
N GLN A 37 8.87 -8.07 16.58
CA GLN A 37 9.40 -9.24 17.29
C GLN A 37 10.81 -8.99 17.83
N LEU A 38 11.71 -8.44 17.01
CA LEU A 38 13.08 -8.12 17.43
C LEU A 38 13.09 -7.10 18.57
N THR A 39 12.22 -6.08 18.51
CA THR A 39 12.07 -5.11 19.59
C THR A 39 11.68 -5.79 20.90
N GLN A 40 10.69 -6.69 20.87
CA GLN A 40 10.28 -7.40 22.07
C GLN A 40 11.41 -8.23 22.67
N MET A 41 12.21 -8.90 21.84
CA MET A 41 13.39 -9.64 22.29
C MET A 41 14.44 -8.76 22.97
N LEU A 42 14.58 -7.50 22.58
CA LEU A 42 15.53 -6.58 23.22
C LEU A 42 15.09 -6.18 24.64
N THR A 43 13.80 -6.31 24.98
CA THR A 43 13.24 -5.90 26.29
C THR A 43 13.96 -6.55 27.47
N GLU A 44 14.39 -7.80 27.34
CA GLU A 44 15.09 -8.51 28.42
C GLU A 44 16.53 -8.02 28.66
N TYR A 45 17.14 -7.33 27.68
CA TYR A 45 18.52 -6.85 27.76
C TYR A 45 18.65 -5.37 28.13
N PHE A 46 17.56 -4.60 28.03
CA PHE A 46 17.55 -3.17 28.27
C PHE A 46 16.93 -2.85 29.63
N ALA A 47 17.75 -2.37 30.58
CA ALA A 47 17.30 -1.87 31.89
C ALA A 47 17.65 -0.39 32.07
N GLY A 48 16.80 0.35 32.80
CA GLY A 48 17.00 1.78 33.11
C GLY A 48 16.32 2.76 32.14
N HIS A 49 16.39 4.07 32.43
CA HIS A 49 15.59 5.11 31.73
C HIS A 49 15.81 5.21 30.21
N GLY A 50 16.97 4.80 29.69
CA GLY A 50 17.21 4.77 28.23
C GLY A 50 16.38 3.70 27.50
N ALA A 51 16.02 2.62 28.18
CA ALA A 51 15.17 1.55 27.64
C ALA A 51 13.76 2.07 27.34
N THR A 52 13.17 2.83 28.27
CA THR A 52 11.81 3.37 28.13
C THR A 52 11.66 4.25 26.90
N GLY A 53 12.59 5.19 26.69
CA GLY A 53 12.54 6.10 25.53
C GLY A 53 12.74 5.35 24.20
N PHE A 54 13.61 4.34 24.18
CA PHE A 54 13.78 3.49 23.00
C PHE A 54 12.48 2.75 22.65
N PHE A 55 11.85 2.07 23.61
CA PHE A 55 10.62 1.32 23.36
C PHE A 55 9.43 2.22 22.98
N GLU A 56 9.35 3.42 23.55
CA GLU A 56 8.33 4.40 23.17
C GLU A 56 8.51 4.87 21.72
N ALA A 57 9.74 5.23 21.33
CA ALA A 57 10.05 5.61 19.95
C ALA A 57 9.80 4.45 18.97
N GLN A 58 10.14 3.22 19.37
CA GLN A 58 9.91 2.02 18.57
C GLN A 58 8.42 1.72 18.39
N ALA A 59 7.60 1.89 19.43
CA ALA A 59 6.15 1.75 19.35
C ALA A 59 5.52 2.81 18.43
N GLN A 60 5.97 4.07 18.51
CA GLN A 60 5.52 5.14 17.61
C GLN A 60 5.87 4.84 16.15
N MET A 61 7.10 4.38 15.90
CA MET A 61 7.56 4.03 14.55
C MET A 61 6.74 2.88 13.95
N LEU A 62 6.54 1.80 14.71
CA LEU A 62 5.77 0.63 14.26
C LEU A 62 4.31 0.99 13.98
N SER A 63 3.70 1.79 14.85
CA SER A 63 2.34 2.32 14.63
C SER A 63 2.25 3.16 13.35
N GLY A 64 3.22 4.05 13.11
CA GLY A 64 3.28 4.83 11.88
C GLY A 64 3.45 3.96 10.63
N LEU A 65 4.32 2.94 10.70
CA LEU A 65 4.54 2.00 9.62
C LEU A 65 3.28 1.19 9.29
N GLN A 66 2.55 0.72 10.30
CA GLN A 66 1.25 0.05 10.12
C GLN A 66 0.27 0.91 9.32
N GLY A 67 0.13 2.19 9.67
CA GLY A 67 -0.73 3.11 8.91
C GLY A 67 -0.27 3.34 7.47
N LEU A 68 1.04 3.36 7.22
CA LEU A 68 1.59 3.46 5.87
C LEU A 68 1.31 2.20 5.04
N ILE A 69 1.45 1.01 5.63
CA ILE A 69 1.12 -0.28 4.99
C ILE A 69 -0.35 -0.28 4.53
N GLU A 70 -1.26 0.10 5.42
CA GLU A 70 -2.70 0.19 5.12
C GLU A 70 -2.97 1.18 3.98
N THR A 71 -2.34 2.35 4.02
CA THR A 71 -2.48 3.39 2.98
C THR A 71 -2.01 2.89 1.61
N ILE A 72 -0.86 2.22 1.55
CA ILE A 72 -0.31 1.67 0.30
C ILE A 72 -1.21 0.53 -0.22
N GLY A 73 -1.67 -0.36 0.66
CA GLY A 73 -2.61 -1.42 0.29
C GLY A 73 -3.92 -0.87 -0.29
N GLN A 74 -4.50 0.15 0.35
CA GLN A 74 -5.69 0.83 -0.15
C GLN A 74 -5.43 1.56 -1.48
N HIS A 75 -4.24 2.14 -1.66
CA HIS A 75 -3.86 2.79 -2.90
C HIS A 75 -3.83 1.79 -4.07
N GLY A 76 -3.19 0.63 -3.89
CA GLY A 76 -3.17 -0.44 -4.89
C GLY A 76 -4.58 -0.91 -5.28
N SER A 77 -5.46 -1.14 -4.29
CA SER A 77 -6.87 -1.48 -4.52
C SER A 77 -7.61 -0.39 -5.29
N THR A 78 -7.33 0.88 -4.99
CA THR A 78 -7.96 2.02 -5.68
C THR A 78 -7.57 2.09 -7.15
N ILE A 79 -6.29 1.84 -7.48
CA ILE A 79 -5.82 1.78 -8.87
C ILE A 79 -6.57 0.67 -9.62
N GLY A 80 -6.71 -0.51 -9.01
CA GLY A 80 -7.47 -1.63 -9.58
C GLY A 80 -8.94 -1.27 -9.86
N SER A 81 -9.64 -0.72 -8.87
CA SER A 81 -11.06 -0.31 -9.02
C SER A 81 -11.26 0.74 -10.10
N VAL A 82 -10.36 1.73 -10.20
CA VAL A 82 -10.42 2.76 -11.24
C VAL A 82 -10.19 2.14 -12.63
N LEU A 83 -9.25 1.21 -12.76
CA LEU A 83 -9.01 0.50 -14.01
C LEU A 83 -10.22 -0.32 -14.45
N GLU A 84 -10.85 -1.08 -13.53
CA GLU A 84 -12.08 -1.83 -13.82
C GLU A 84 -13.22 -0.92 -14.28
N GLY A 85 -13.40 0.23 -13.61
CA GLY A 85 -14.37 1.24 -13.99
C GLY A 85 -14.13 1.81 -15.39
N ALA A 86 -12.87 2.07 -15.74
CA ALA A 86 -12.48 2.55 -17.07
C ALA A 86 -12.81 1.51 -18.16
N ILE A 87 -12.41 0.24 -17.96
CA ILE A 87 -12.68 -0.84 -18.91
C ILE A 87 -14.19 -1.06 -19.09
N SER A 88 -14.96 -1.02 -17.99
CA SER A 88 -16.43 -1.16 -18.04
C SER A 88 -17.08 -0.02 -18.82
N THR A 89 -16.58 1.20 -18.63
CA THR A 89 -17.05 2.39 -19.36
C THR A 89 -16.78 2.24 -20.86
N ASP A 90 -15.57 1.84 -21.24
CA ASP A 90 -15.20 1.64 -22.65
C ASP A 90 -16.07 0.58 -23.33
N LYS A 91 -16.31 -0.56 -22.67
CA LYS A 91 -17.20 -1.61 -23.19
C LYS A 91 -18.63 -1.11 -23.36
N THR A 92 -19.12 -0.29 -22.43
CA THR A 92 -20.46 0.29 -22.51
C THR A 92 -20.56 1.24 -23.70
N ILE A 93 -19.59 2.13 -23.88
CA ILE A 93 -19.55 3.07 -25.01
C ILE A 93 -19.45 2.31 -26.34
N GLN A 94 -18.59 1.29 -26.44
CA GLN A 94 -18.48 0.43 -27.62
C GLN A 94 -19.77 -0.31 -27.95
N SER A 95 -20.65 -0.56 -26.99
CA SER A 95 -21.94 -1.21 -27.25
C SER A 95 -23.02 -0.27 -27.80
N LEU A 96 -22.82 1.05 -27.67
CA LEU A 96 -23.79 2.09 -28.07
C LEU A 96 -23.59 2.57 -29.51
N PHE A 97 -22.45 2.27 -30.13
CA PHE A 97 -22.04 2.74 -31.46
C PHE A 97 -21.53 1.59 -32.32
#